data_AF-A0A9W7LPS2-F1
#
_entry.id   AF-A0A9W7LPS2-F1
#
_cell.length_a   1.000
_cell.length_b   1.000
_cell.length_c   1.000
_cell.angle_alpha   90.00
_cell.angle_beta   90.00
_cell.angle_gamma   90.00
#
_symmetry.space_group_name_H-M   'P 1'
#
loop_
_entity.id
_entity.type
_entity.pdbx_description
1 polymer ?
#
loop_
_entity_poly.entity_id
_entity_poly.type
_entity_poly.pdbx_seq_one_letter_code
_entity_poly.pdbx_strand_id
1 'polypeptide(L)'
;MIGDGVQIMGMAAVTIVFVAFGFMSPASRGMLLTGMIVLYLFLGIMAGYVAVRLWRTIKGTSEGWRSVSWSVACFFPGIVFVILTMLNFILWGSKSTGAIPISLYFILLSLWFCISVPLTLIGGFMGTRAEAIQYPVRTNQIPREIPARKYPSWLLVLGAGTLPFGTLFIELFFILSSIWLGRFYYVFGFLIIVLLLLTIVCAEVSVVLTYMHLCVEDWRWWWNAFFASGSVALYVFLYSINYLVFDLESLSGLVSAILYLGYSMFMAIAIMLSTGTIVFIMSFYFVHYLFSSVKID
;
A
#
# COMPACT_ATOMS: atom_id res chain seq x y z
N MET A 1 1.87 -8.08 2.51
CA MET A 1 2.12 -7.11 1.41
C MET A 1 0.89 -6.90 0.54
N ILE A 2 0.51 -7.86 -0.33
CA ILE A 2 -0.63 -7.66 -1.25
C ILE A 2 -1.96 -7.50 -0.48
N GLY A 3 -2.23 -8.35 0.53
CA GLY A 3 -3.40 -8.22 1.39
C GLY A 3 -3.48 -6.86 2.09
N ASP A 4 -2.36 -6.42 2.70
CA ASP A 4 -2.25 -5.09 3.33
C ASP A 4 -2.51 -3.96 2.33
N GLY A 5 -1.99 -4.05 1.11
CA GLY A 5 -2.20 -3.04 0.09
C GLY A 5 -3.64 -2.97 -0.40
N VAL A 6 -4.37 -4.10 -0.48
CA VAL A 6 -5.82 -4.09 -0.74
C VAL A 6 -6.56 -3.37 0.38
N GLN A 7 -6.19 -3.64 1.63
CA GLN A 7 -6.79 -3.01 2.81
C GLN A 7 -6.57 -1.49 2.82
N ILE A 8 -5.33 -1.06 2.62
CA ILE A 8 -4.94 0.35 2.59
C ILE A 8 -5.61 1.06 1.41
N MET A 9 -5.60 0.43 0.23
CA MET A 9 -6.21 1.03 -0.95
C MET A 9 -7.72 1.15 -0.83
N GLY A 10 -8.38 0.09 -0.35
CA GLY A 10 -9.81 0.13 -0.07
C GLY A 10 -10.16 1.21 0.95
N MET A 11 -9.36 1.34 2.02
CA MET A 11 -9.58 2.35 3.06
C MET A 11 -9.45 3.75 2.47
N ALA A 12 -8.39 4.01 1.70
CA ALA A 12 -8.18 5.30 1.05
C ALA A 12 -9.31 5.62 0.06
N ALA A 13 -9.68 4.69 -0.82
CA ALA A 13 -10.75 4.89 -1.79
C ALA A 13 -12.09 5.20 -1.11
N VAL A 14 -12.48 4.40 -0.12
CA VAL A 14 -13.73 4.61 0.61
C VAL A 14 -13.69 5.95 1.38
N THR A 15 -12.59 6.25 2.08
CA THR A 15 -12.45 7.51 2.82
C THR A 15 -12.61 8.72 1.89
N ILE A 16 -11.92 8.72 0.75
CA ILE A 16 -11.97 9.83 -0.21
C ILE A 16 -13.39 9.99 -0.76
N VAL A 17 -14.08 8.90 -1.09
CA VAL A 17 -15.48 8.92 -1.55
C VAL A 17 -16.41 9.54 -0.50
N PHE A 18 -16.32 9.10 0.76
CA PHE A 18 -17.16 9.63 1.84
C PHE A 18 -16.89 11.12 2.11
N VAL A 19 -15.62 11.55 2.04
CA VAL A 19 -15.27 12.97 2.21
C VAL A 19 -15.76 13.80 1.02
N ALA A 20 -15.62 13.32 -0.22
CA ALA A 20 -16.05 14.05 -1.41
C ALA A 20 -17.57 14.26 -1.48
N PHE A 21 -18.36 13.30 -1.00
CA PHE A 21 -19.81 13.45 -0.88
C PHE A 21 -20.25 14.28 0.35
N GLY A 22 -19.31 14.73 1.19
CA GLY A 22 -19.60 15.56 2.35
C GLY A 22 -20.08 14.82 3.60
N PHE A 23 -20.02 13.48 3.62
CA PHE A 23 -20.37 12.69 4.81
C PHE A 23 -19.37 12.87 5.96
N MET A 24 -18.13 13.21 5.64
CA MET A 24 -17.07 13.53 6.61
C MET A 24 -16.50 14.91 6.30
N SER A 25 -16.61 15.85 7.25
CA SER A 25 -16.09 17.21 7.05
C SER A 25 -14.56 17.23 7.13
N PRO A 26 -13.86 17.80 6.13
CA PRO A 26 -12.42 18.01 6.18
C PRO A 26 -11.94 18.90 7.32
N ALA A 27 -12.82 19.77 7.84
CA ALA A 27 -12.50 20.66 8.93
C ALA A 27 -12.33 19.90 10.26
N SER A 28 -12.99 18.76 10.41
CA SER A 28 -12.89 17.88 11.58
C SER A 28 -11.83 16.79 11.38
N ARG A 29 -10.54 17.16 11.51
CA ARG A 29 -9.39 16.23 11.36
C ARG A 29 -9.54 14.94 12.19
N GLY A 30 -10.10 15.05 13.41
CA GLY A 30 -10.36 13.90 14.28
C GLY A 30 -11.36 12.90 13.69
N MET A 31 -12.46 13.39 13.11
CA MET A 31 -13.48 12.53 12.49
C MET A 31 -12.91 11.76 11.30
N LEU A 32 -12.09 12.43 10.47
CA LEU A 32 -11.45 11.82 9.31
C LEU A 32 -10.48 10.70 9.76
N LEU A 33 -9.64 10.95 10.76
CA LEU A 33 -8.72 9.94 11.30
C LEU A 33 -9.45 8.75 11.92
N THR A 34 -10.48 8.99 12.74
CA THR A 34 -11.29 7.90 13.33
C THR A 34 -12.01 7.10 12.24
N GLY A 35 -12.57 7.77 11.23
CA GLY A 35 -13.20 7.14 10.08
C GLY A 35 -12.23 6.22 9.31
N MET A 36 -11.00 6.70 9.04
CA MET A 36 -9.96 5.90 8.41
C MET A 36 -9.61 4.66 9.23
N ILE A 37 -9.44 4.78 10.55
CA ILE A 37 -9.16 3.63 11.44
C ILE A 37 -10.30 2.61 11.38
N VAL A 38 -11.55 3.04 11.48
CA VAL A 38 -12.71 2.14 11.43
C VAL A 38 -12.81 1.43 10.08
N LEU A 39 -12.65 2.16 8.98
CA LEU A 39 -12.62 1.59 7.62
C LEU A 39 -11.48 0.59 7.45
N TYR A 40 -10.29 0.91 7.96
CA TYR A 40 -9.15 0.00 7.96
C TYR A 40 -9.46 -1.31 8.69
N LEU A 41 -10.08 -1.26 9.88
CA LEU A 41 -10.45 -2.45 10.64
C LEU A 41 -11.41 -3.35 9.86
N PHE A 42 -12.48 -2.80 9.29
CA PHE A 42 -13.47 -3.57 8.53
C PHE A 42 -12.91 -4.19 7.25
N LEU A 43 -12.07 -3.44 6.53
CA LEU A 43 -11.40 -3.92 5.32
C LEU A 43 -10.33 -4.97 5.59
N GLY A 44 -10.02 -5.26 6.86
CA GLY A 44 -9.20 -6.41 7.26
C GLY A 44 -9.77 -7.74 6.73
N ILE A 45 -11.08 -7.88 6.61
CA ILE A 45 -11.72 -9.08 6.03
C ILE A 45 -11.29 -9.25 4.57
N MET A 46 -11.27 -8.17 3.78
CA MET A 46 -10.83 -8.20 2.38
C MET A 46 -9.33 -8.53 2.28
N ALA A 47 -8.52 -7.98 3.17
CA ALA A 47 -7.08 -8.23 3.24
C ALA A 47 -6.78 -9.72 3.44
N GLY A 48 -7.42 -10.34 4.44
CA GLY A 48 -7.28 -11.76 4.75
C GLY A 48 -7.78 -12.65 3.61
N TYR A 49 -8.94 -12.30 3.02
CA TYR A 49 -9.52 -13.04 1.90
C TYR A 49 -8.58 -13.08 0.69
N VAL A 50 -8.09 -11.91 0.23
CA VAL A 50 -7.21 -11.82 -0.93
C VAL A 50 -5.88 -12.53 -0.66
N ALA A 51 -5.30 -12.36 0.53
CA ALA A 51 -4.02 -12.98 0.88
C ALA A 51 -4.11 -14.52 0.90
N VAL A 52 -5.14 -15.09 1.54
CA VAL A 52 -5.30 -16.55 1.58
C VAL A 52 -5.67 -17.11 0.22
N ARG A 53 -6.49 -16.39 -0.57
CA ARG A 53 -6.83 -16.81 -1.93
C ARG A 53 -5.58 -16.87 -2.81
N LEU A 54 -4.74 -15.82 -2.78
CA LEU A 54 -3.46 -15.80 -3.51
C LEU A 54 -2.50 -16.89 -3.01
N TRP A 55 -2.40 -17.09 -1.69
CA TRP A 55 -1.59 -18.17 -1.13
C TRP A 55 -2.00 -19.55 -1.65
N ARG A 56 -3.32 -19.81 -1.67
CA ARG A 56 -3.86 -21.07 -2.18
C ARG A 56 -3.58 -21.24 -3.67
N THR A 57 -3.63 -20.17 -4.46
CA THR A 57 -3.30 -20.24 -5.90
C THR A 57 -1.83 -20.54 -6.14
N ILE A 58 -0.93 -19.99 -5.34
CA ILE A 58 0.52 -20.19 -5.49
C ILE A 58 0.94 -21.57 -5.01
N LYS A 59 0.48 -21.97 -3.82
CA LYS A 59 0.94 -23.19 -3.14
C LYS A 59 0.10 -24.41 -3.48
N GLY A 60 -1.06 -24.24 -4.11
CA GLY A 60 -2.00 -25.31 -4.45
C GLY A 60 -2.68 -25.97 -3.24
N THR A 61 -2.38 -25.54 -2.01
CA THR A 61 -2.85 -26.14 -0.76
C THR A 61 -3.42 -25.08 0.17
N SER A 62 -4.39 -25.46 1.01
CA SER A 62 -4.94 -24.60 2.06
C SER A 62 -4.08 -24.61 3.34
N GLU A 63 -3.02 -25.40 3.38
CA GLU A 63 -2.16 -25.52 4.56
C GLU A 63 -1.41 -24.21 4.83
N GLY A 64 -1.40 -23.78 6.10
CA GLY A 64 -0.73 -22.55 6.53
C GLY A 64 -1.55 -21.26 6.38
N TRP A 65 -2.83 -21.33 5.99
CA TRP A 65 -3.69 -20.14 5.82
C TRP A 65 -3.76 -19.23 7.06
N ARG A 66 -3.72 -19.83 8.27
CA ARG A 66 -3.72 -19.09 9.54
C ARG A 66 -2.46 -18.25 9.71
N SER A 67 -1.30 -18.81 9.36
CA SER A 67 -0.01 -18.10 9.44
C SER A 67 0.06 -16.94 8.46
N VAL A 68 -0.46 -17.13 7.24
CA VAL A 68 -0.58 -16.06 6.24
C VAL A 68 -1.50 -14.95 6.73
N SER A 69 -2.68 -15.29 7.22
CA SER A 69 -3.66 -14.31 7.73
C SER A 69 -3.10 -13.53 8.92
N TRP A 70 -2.43 -14.21 9.85
CA TRP A 70 -1.75 -13.58 10.97
C TRP A 70 -0.62 -12.64 10.51
N SER A 71 0.15 -13.07 9.53
CA SER A 71 1.23 -12.25 8.97
C SER A 71 0.68 -10.98 8.34
N VAL A 72 -0.44 -11.05 7.61
CA VAL A 72 -1.12 -9.86 7.06
C VAL A 72 -1.65 -8.96 8.18
N ALA A 73 -2.30 -9.53 9.20
CA ALA A 73 -2.83 -8.76 10.32
C ALA A 73 -1.74 -8.00 11.10
N CYS A 74 -0.51 -8.51 11.11
CA CYS A 74 0.59 -7.96 11.89
C CYS A 74 1.62 -7.16 11.08
N PHE A 75 1.70 -7.37 9.77
CA PHE A 75 2.77 -6.79 8.96
C PHE A 75 2.69 -5.26 8.90
N PHE A 76 1.61 -4.71 8.33
CA PHE A 76 1.48 -3.25 8.25
C PHE A 76 1.27 -2.61 9.63
N PRO A 77 0.29 -3.04 10.46
CA PRO A 77 0.09 -2.44 11.78
C PRO A 77 1.32 -2.53 12.69
N GLY A 78 2.12 -3.60 12.60
CA GLY A 78 3.36 -3.74 13.34
C GLY A 78 4.42 -2.70 12.95
N ILE A 79 4.61 -2.46 11.65
CA ILE A 79 5.50 -1.40 11.15
C ILE A 79 5.03 -0.03 11.66
N VAL A 80 3.73 0.26 11.55
CA VAL A 80 3.14 1.51 12.02
C VAL A 80 3.35 1.68 13.52
N PHE A 81 3.11 0.63 14.30
CA PHE A 81 3.27 0.65 15.75
C PHE A 81 4.72 0.90 16.15
N VAL A 82 5.71 0.29 15.47
CA VAL A 82 7.13 0.53 15.71
C VAL A 82 7.49 2.00 15.42
N ILE A 83 7.08 2.54 14.27
CA ILE A 83 7.34 3.95 13.92
C ILE A 83 6.70 4.88 14.96
N LEU A 84 5.41 4.67 15.27
CA LEU A 84 4.68 5.47 16.26
C LEU A 84 5.36 5.44 17.63
N THR A 85 5.77 4.26 18.08
CA THR A 85 6.43 4.06 19.38
C THR A 85 7.78 4.78 19.42
N MET A 86 8.59 4.66 18.37
CA MET A 86 9.87 5.36 18.26
C MET A 86 9.69 6.88 18.28
N LEU A 87 8.74 7.41 17.51
CA LEU A 87 8.41 8.83 17.50
C LEU A 87 7.89 9.31 18.87
N ASN A 88 7.08 8.50 19.55
CA ASN A 88 6.51 8.85 20.85
C ASN A 88 7.56 8.86 21.96
N PHE A 89 8.56 7.97 21.93
CA PHE A 89 9.69 8.01 22.87
C PHE A 89 10.47 9.33 22.76
N ILE A 90 10.65 9.86 21.54
CA ILE A 90 11.30 11.16 21.33
C ILE A 90 10.43 12.31 21.87
N LEU A 91 9.12 12.23 21.70
CA LEU A 91 8.16 13.20 22.26
C LEU A 91 8.17 13.20 23.80
N TRP A 92 8.25 12.02 24.43
CA TRP A 92 8.42 11.91 25.88
C TRP A 92 9.76 12.48 26.35
N GLY A 93 10.85 12.16 25.67
CA GLY A 93 12.18 12.68 26.00
C GLY A 93 12.26 14.21 25.93
N SER A 94 11.52 14.83 25.01
CA SER A 94 11.42 16.28 24.86
C SER A 94 10.36 16.95 25.75
N LYS A 95 9.65 16.19 26.60
CA LYS A 95 8.53 16.66 27.44
C LYS A 95 7.46 17.41 26.62
N SER A 96 7.27 17.00 25.37
CA SER A 96 6.32 17.65 24.46
C SER A 96 4.88 17.31 24.84
N THR A 97 3.98 18.30 24.76
CA THR A 97 2.53 18.11 24.93
C THR A 97 1.91 17.28 23.81
N GLY A 98 2.61 17.09 22.68
CA GLY A 98 2.19 16.23 21.58
C GLY A 98 2.42 14.73 21.84
N ALA A 99 2.94 14.35 23.01
CA ALA A 99 3.14 12.96 23.34
C ALA A 99 1.82 12.20 23.51
N ILE A 100 1.72 11.04 22.88
CA ILE A 100 0.56 10.17 22.95
C ILE A 100 0.51 9.53 24.35
N PRO A 101 -0.56 9.73 25.14
CA PRO A 101 -0.71 9.08 26.43
C PRO A 101 -0.77 7.56 26.31
N ILE A 102 -0.28 6.86 27.34
CA ILE A 102 -0.21 5.39 27.33
C ILE A 102 -1.59 4.73 27.20
N SER A 103 -2.66 5.41 27.64
CA SER A 103 -4.04 4.95 27.47
C SER A 103 -4.42 4.77 26.00
N LEU A 104 -3.96 5.66 25.11
CA LEU A 104 -4.21 5.53 23.67
C LEU A 104 -3.46 4.33 23.07
N TYR A 105 -2.27 3.98 23.59
CA TYR A 105 -1.58 2.75 23.19
C TYR A 105 -2.40 1.51 23.51
N PHE A 106 -3.00 1.43 24.71
CA PHE A 106 -3.88 0.32 25.07
C PHE A 106 -5.12 0.24 24.18
N ILE A 107 -5.72 1.38 23.83
CA ILE A 107 -6.86 1.42 22.91
C ILE A 107 -6.46 0.93 21.51
N LEU A 108 -5.35 1.41 20.95
CA LEU A 108 -4.86 1.00 19.63
C LEU A 108 -4.50 -0.50 19.60
N LEU A 109 -3.84 -1.00 20.65
CA LEU A 109 -3.53 -2.43 20.78
C LEU A 109 -4.80 -3.28 20.91
N SER A 110 -5.79 -2.82 21.67
CA SER A 110 -7.07 -3.51 21.79
C SER A 110 -7.80 -3.56 20.45
N LEU A 111 -7.89 -2.45 19.72
CA LEU A 111 -8.47 -2.42 18.36
C LEU A 111 -7.71 -3.36 17.40
N TRP A 112 -6.39 -3.39 17.49
CA TRP A 112 -5.56 -4.26 16.64
C TRP A 112 -5.79 -5.75 16.94
N PHE A 113 -5.61 -6.18 18.18
CA PHE A 113 -5.69 -7.62 18.52
C PHE A 113 -7.12 -8.14 18.69
N CYS A 114 -8.04 -7.33 19.23
CA CYS A 114 -9.42 -7.76 19.49
C CYS A 114 -10.36 -7.59 18.29
N ILE A 115 -10.02 -6.73 17.32
CA ILE A 115 -10.87 -6.47 16.15
C ILE A 115 -10.15 -6.79 14.84
N SER A 116 -9.01 -6.13 14.55
CA SER A 116 -8.34 -6.30 13.24
C SER A 116 -7.89 -7.74 12.98
N VAL A 117 -7.23 -8.37 13.95
CA VAL A 117 -6.75 -9.76 13.85
C VAL A 117 -7.91 -10.76 13.63
N PRO A 118 -8.99 -10.79 14.42
CA PRO A 118 -10.08 -11.73 14.16
C PRO A 118 -10.79 -11.44 12.83
N LEU A 119 -10.98 -10.18 12.44
CA LEU A 119 -11.60 -9.85 11.14
C LEU A 119 -10.76 -10.33 9.95
N THR A 120 -9.44 -10.14 10.00
CA THR A 120 -8.53 -10.65 8.96
C THR A 120 -8.51 -12.19 8.93
N LEU A 121 -8.57 -12.86 10.08
CA LEU A 121 -8.69 -14.33 10.15
C LEU A 121 -10.01 -14.84 9.58
N ILE A 122 -11.13 -14.16 9.84
CA ILE A 122 -12.44 -14.49 9.25
C ILE A 122 -12.36 -14.36 7.72
N GLY A 123 -11.78 -13.26 7.22
CA GLY A 123 -11.53 -13.06 5.80
C GLY A 123 -10.68 -14.18 5.18
N GLY A 124 -9.59 -14.54 5.86
CA GLY A 124 -8.72 -15.65 5.46
C GLY A 124 -9.45 -17.00 5.42
N PHE A 125 -10.30 -17.27 6.41
CA PHE A 125 -11.14 -18.46 6.44
C PHE A 125 -12.11 -18.51 5.26
N MET A 126 -12.76 -17.40 4.91
CA MET A 126 -13.58 -17.30 3.69
C MET A 126 -12.74 -17.55 2.43
N GLY A 127 -11.49 -17.08 2.40
CA GLY A 127 -10.53 -17.34 1.32
C GLY A 127 -10.20 -18.82 1.14
N THR A 128 -10.20 -19.62 2.20
CA THR A 128 -10.01 -21.09 2.11
C THR A 128 -11.19 -21.82 1.48
N ARG A 129 -12.41 -21.28 1.61
CA ARG A 129 -13.63 -21.88 1.04
C ARG A 129 -13.85 -21.49 -0.41
N ALA A 130 -13.33 -20.35 -0.84
CA ALA A 130 -13.43 -19.88 -2.22
C ALA A 130 -12.70 -20.83 -3.19
N GLU A 131 -13.27 -21.02 -4.38
CA GLU A 131 -12.65 -21.83 -5.43
C GLU A 131 -11.25 -21.32 -5.79
N ALA A 132 -10.34 -22.28 -5.98
CA ALA A 132 -8.97 -21.96 -6.38
C ALA A 132 -8.95 -21.42 -7.81
N ILE A 133 -8.21 -20.34 -8.04
CA ILE A 133 -8.01 -19.82 -9.39
C ILE A 133 -7.20 -20.85 -10.17
N GLN A 134 -7.80 -21.44 -11.19
CA GLN A 134 -7.13 -22.41 -12.06
C GLN A 134 -6.20 -21.68 -13.03
N TYR A 135 -5.00 -22.22 -13.21
CA TYR A 135 -4.09 -21.73 -14.24
C TYR A 135 -4.62 -22.11 -15.63
N PRO A 136 -4.56 -21.20 -16.62
CA PRO A 136 -5.12 -21.43 -17.95
C PRO A 136 -4.34 -22.50 -18.74
N VAL A 137 -3.10 -22.79 -18.34
CA VAL A 137 -2.21 -23.74 -19.01
C VAL A 137 -1.51 -24.62 -17.98
N ARG A 138 -1.20 -25.86 -18.37
CA ARG A 138 -0.33 -26.73 -17.57
C ARG A 138 1.09 -26.16 -17.56
N THR A 139 1.60 -25.85 -16.37
CA THR A 139 2.97 -25.39 -16.17
C THR A 139 3.93 -26.57 -16.13
N ASN A 140 5.12 -26.43 -16.73
CA ASN A 140 6.18 -27.42 -16.59
C ASN A 140 6.71 -27.45 -15.14
N GLN A 141 7.05 -28.63 -14.62
CA GLN A 141 7.53 -28.78 -13.23
C GLN A 141 8.99 -28.34 -13.06
N ILE A 142 9.77 -28.38 -14.15
CA ILE A 142 11.17 -27.94 -14.14
C ILE A 142 11.21 -26.45 -14.51
N PRO A 143 11.73 -25.58 -13.62
CA PRO A 143 11.88 -24.16 -13.94
C PRO A 143 12.88 -23.99 -15.08
N ARG A 144 12.46 -23.28 -16.13
CA ARG A 144 13.34 -22.94 -17.25
C ARG A 144 14.44 -21.98 -16.80
N GLU A 145 15.65 -22.17 -17.32
CA GLU A 145 16.78 -21.26 -17.07
C GLU A 145 16.48 -19.86 -17.62
N ILE A 146 16.82 -18.84 -16.85
CA ILE A 146 16.59 -17.43 -17.20
C ILE A 146 17.81 -16.94 -17.98
N PRO A 147 17.64 -16.40 -19.21
CA PRO A 147 18.76 -15.89 -19.99
C PRO A 147 19.43 -14.70 -19.28
N ALA A 148 20.76 -14.58 -19.44
CA ALA A 148 21.52 -13.49 -18.85
C ALA A 148 21.10 -12.13 -19.44
N ARG A 149 20.75 -11.17 -18.58
CA ARG A 149 20.28 -9.85 -19.01
C ARG A 149 21.44 -8.90 -19.32
N LYS A 150 21.22 -8.09 -20.36
CA LYS A 150 22.09 -6.96 -20.73
C LYS A 150 21.88 -5.72 -19.85
N TYR A 151 20.70 -5.56 -19.24
CA TYR A 151 20.36 -4.44 -18.35
C TYR A 151 19.81 -4.92 -17.00
N PRO A 152 20.17 -4.24 -15.88
CA PRO A 152 19.67 -4.62 -14.57
C PRO A 152 18.17 -4.32 -14.47
N SER A 153 17.38 -5.31 -14.05
CA SER A 153 15.93 -5.21 -13.86
C SER A 153 15.53 -4.07 -12.93
N TRP A 154 16.38 -3.76 -11.94
CA TRP A 154 16.09 -2.77 -10.92
C TRP A 154 16.07 -1.32 -11.43
N LEU A 155 16.87 -0.97 -12.44
CA LEU A 155 16.84 0.39 -13.01
C LEU A 155 15.49 0.68 -13.69
N LEU A 156 14.93 -0.34 -14.33
CA LEU A 156 13.65 -0.27 -15.01
C LEU A 156 12.48 -0.23 -14.00
N VAL A 157 12.61 -0.94 -12.87
CA VAL A 157 11.70 -0.86 -11.70
C VAL A 157 11.72 0.53 -11.06
N LEU A 158 12.89 1.17 -10.94
CA LEU A 158 12.99 2.53 -10.43
C LEU A 158 12.37 3.54 -11.42
N GLY A 159 12.74 3.47 -12.70
CA GLY A 159 12.22 4.36 -13.73
C GLY A 159 10.69 4.29 -13.87
N ALA A 160 10.11 3.11 -13.70
CA ALA A 160 8.66 2.90 -13.74
C ALA A 160 7.87 3.70 -12.69
N GLY A 161 8.47 3.95 -11.53
CA GLY A 161 7.83 4.71 -10.44
C GLY A 161 7.71 6.20 -10.73
N THR A 162 8.43 6.73 -11.73
CA THR A 162 8.36 8.15 -12.08
C THR A 162 7.00 8.56 -12.65
N LEU A 163 6.36 7.69 -13.44
CA LEU A 163 5.06 7.98 -14.05
C LEU A 163 3.95 8.11 -13.00
N PRO A 164 3.71 7.14 -12.09
CA PRO A 164 2.70 7.31 -11.06
C PRO A 164 3.08 8.41 -10.05
N PHE A 165 4.37 8.67 -9.81
CA PHE A 165 4.78 9.82 -8.99
C PHE A 165 4.34 11.15 -9.61
N GLY A 166 4.49 11.33 -10.93
CA GLY A 166 4.02 12.53 -11.63
C GLY A 166 2.53 12.78 -11.42
N THR A 167 1.71 11.72 -11.36
CA THR A 167 0.27 11.84 -11.10
C THR A 167 -0.05 12.30 -9.68
N LEU A 168 0.79 11.92 -8.71
CA LEU A 168 0.61 12.24 -7.29
C LEU A 168 1.25 13.57 -6.88
N PHE A 169 2.20 14.08 -7.66
CA PHE A 169 3.08 15.18 -7.26
C PHE A 169 2.33 16.42 -6.76
N ILE A 170 1.34 16.89 -7.53
CA ILE A 170 0.55 18.09 -7.20
C ILE A 170 -0.27 17.86 -5.93
N GLU A 171 -0.90 16.69 -5.81
CA GLU A 171 -1.72 16.36 -4.65
C GLU A 171 -0.91 16.16 -3.38
N LEU A 172 0.27 15.57 -3.52
CA LEU A 172 1.18 15.37 -2.42
C LEU A 172 1.59 16.71 -1.80
N PHE A 173 1.86 17.74 -2.62
CA PHE A 173 2.12 19.11 -2.14
C PHE A 173 0.95 19.65 -1.31
N PHE A 174 -0.28 19.52 -1.81
CA PHE A 174 -1.47 20.03 -1.11
C PHE A 174 -1.77 19.26 0.18
N ILE A 175 -1.58 17.93 0.18
CA ILE A 175 -1.75 17.08 1.36
C ILE A 175 -0.70 17.43 2.42
N LEU A 176 0.58 17.54 2.05
CA LEU A 176 1.65 17.92 2.98
C LEU A 176 1.43 19.33 3.55
N SER A 177 1.04 20.28 2.70
CA SER A 177 0.67 21.64 3.13
C SER A 177 -0.50 21.63 4.11
N SER A 178 -1.49 20.76 3.90
CA SER A 178 -2.65 20.65 4.78
C SER A 178 -2.30 20.07 6.14
N ILE A 179 -1.49 19.01 6.17
CA ILE A 179 -1.07 18.34 7.40
C ILE A 179 -0.19 19.26 8.24
N TRP A 180 0.83 19.87 7.62
CA TRP A 180 1.92 20.55 8.34
C TRP A 180 1.72 22.06 8.50
N LEU A 181 1.18 22.75 7.49
CA LEU A 181 0.95 24.20 7.54
C LEU A 181 -0.47 24.55 8.02
N GLY A 182 -1.27 23.56 8.40
CA GLY A 182 -2.62 23.78 8.91
C GLY A 182 -3.65 24.23 7.87
N ARG A 183 -3.28 24.30 6.59
CA ARG A 183 -4.17 24.76 5.51
C ARG A 183 -5.30 23.76 5.30
N PHE A 184 -6.51 24.23 5.02
CA PHE A 184 -7.62 23.33 4.71
C PHE A 184 -7.52 22.85 3.27
N TYR A 185 -7.47 21.54 3.07
CA TYR A 185 -7.63 20.93 1.77
C TYR A 185 -9.13 20.85 1.44
N TYR A 186 -9.60 21.57 0.43
CA TYR A 186 -11.03 21.60 0.06
C TYR A 186 -11.36 20.79 -1.21
N VAL A 187 -10.35 20.30 -1.93
CA VAL A 187 -10.51 19.76 -3.29
C VAL A 187 -10.63 18.24 -3.32
N PHE A 188 -11.38 17.63 -2.39
CA PHE A 188 -11.52 16.16 -2.32
C PHE A 188 -12.17 15.53 -3.56
N GLY A 189 -13.00 16.26 -4.30
CA GLY A 189 -13.51 15.81 -5.60
C GLY A 189 -12.39 15.61 -6.62
N PHE A 190 -11.39 16.48 -6.63
CA PHE A 190 -10.20 16.31 -7.48
C PHE A 190 -9.32 15.15 -6.99
N LEU A 191 -9.22 14.94 -5.67
CA LEU A 191 -8.51 13.79 -5.11
C LEU A 191 -9.06 12.44 -5.60
N ILE A 192 -10.38 12.32 -5.82
CA ILE A 192 -10.98 11.12 -6.45
C ILE A 192 -10.45 10.94 -7.87
N ILE A 193 -10.43 12.01 -8.66
CA ILE A 193 -9.97 11.96 -10.05
C ILE A 193 -8.50 11.53 -10.09
N VAL A 194 -7.66 12.07 -9.20
CA VAL A 194 -6.26 11.70 -9.10
C VAL A 194 -6.08 10.26 -8.65
N LEU A 195 -6.90 9.76 -7.72
CA LEU A 195 -6.88 8.34 -7.32
C LEU A 195 -7.21 7.40 -8.49
N LEU A 196 -8.22 7.75 -9.29
CA LEU A 196 -8.60 6.98 -10.49
C LEU A 196 -7.47 7.00 -11.53
N LEU A 197 -6.91 8.19 -11.78
CA LEU A 197 -5.80 8.36 -12.73
C LEU A 197 -4.56 7.60 -12.27
N LEU A 198 -4.22 7.65 -10.98
CA LEU A 198 -3.14 6.84 -10.39
C LEU A 198 -3.36 5.35 -10.64
N THR A 199 -4.58 4.86 -10.42
CA THR A 199 -4.91 3.44 -10.62
C THR A 199 -4.74 3.03 -12.09
N ILE A 200 -5.16 3.88 -13.03
CA ILE A 200 -4.98 3.64 -14.47
C ILE A 200 -3.50 3.64 -14.85
N VAL A 201 -2.73 4.65 -14.43
CA VAL A 201 -1.29 4.72 -14.72
C VAL A 201 -0.53 3.54 -14.11
N CYS A 202 -0.86 3.14 -12.88
CA CYS A 202 -0.31 1.92 -12.28
C CYS A 202 -0.66 0.66 -13.10
N ALA A 203 -1.90 0.55 -13.60
CA ALA A 203 -2.31 -0.57 -14.44
C ALA A 203 -1.57 -0.61 -15.79
N GLU A 204 -1.36 0.54 -16.43
CA GLU A 204 -0.59 0.63 -17.69
C GLU A 204 0.87 0.25 -17.47
N VAL A 205 1.52 0.81 -16.45
CA VAL A 205 2.90 0.47 -16.07
C VAL A 205 3.02 -1.02 -15.77
N SER A 206 2.07 -1.58 -15.03
CA SER A 206 2.00 -3.03 -14.75
C SER A 206 2.03 -3.88 -16.03
N VAL A 207 1.15 -3.59 -16.99
CA VAL A 207 1.01 -4.37 -18.23
C VAL A 207 2.30 -4.29 -19.06
N VAL A 208 2.81 -3.08 -19.30
CA VAL A 208 4.00 -2.87 -20.13
C VAL A 208 5.22 -3.58 -19.54
N LEU A 209 5.43 -3.45 -18.23
CA LEU A 209 6.57 -4.07 -17.56
C LEU A 209 6.48 -5.58 -17.52
N THR A 210 5.29 -6.10 -17.20
CA THR A 210 5.07 -7.54 -17.17
C THR A 210 5.30 -8.13 -18.56
N TYR A 211 4.82 -7.47 -19.60
CA TYR A 211 5.08 -7.85 -20.98
C TYR A 211 6.58 -7.88 -21.31
N MET A 212 7.33 -6.80 -20.98
CA MET A 212 8.78 -6.77 -21.20
C MET A 212 9.53 -7.87 -20.44
N HIS A 213 9.11 -8.18 -19.20
CA HIS A 213 9.68 -9.28 -18.43
C HIS A 213 9.43 -10.64 -19.09
N LEU A 214 8.21 -10.86 -19.61
CA LEU A 214 7.84 -12.08 -20.33
C LEU A 214 8.59 -12.23 -21.66
N CYS A 215 8.86 -11.14 -22.38
CA CYS A 215 9.66 -11.16 -23.62
C CYS A 215 11.11 -11.61 -23.39
N VAL A 216 11.64 -11.42 -22.19
CA VAL A 216 12.98 -11.88 -21.78
C VAL A 216 12.92 -13.29 -21.15
N GLU A 217 11.78 -13.98 -21.27
CA GLU A 217 11.53 -15.31 -20.69
C GLU A 217 11.74 -15.36 -19.16
N ASP A 218 11.63 -14.22 -18.46
CA ASP A 218 11.76 -14.18 -17.00
C ASP A 218 10.39 -14.39 -16.34
N TRP A 219 10.22 -15.60 -15.79
CA TRP A 219 9.01 -15.99 -15.07
C TRP A 219 8.89 -15.33 -13.69
N ARG A 220 9.95 -14.72 -13.14
CA ARG A 220 9.97 -14.06 -11.81
C ARG A 220 9.42 -12.63 -11.86
N TRP A 221 8.30 -12.43 -12.54
CA TRP A 221 7.69 -11.10 -12.72
C TRP A 221 7.01 -10.57 -11.45
N TRP A 222 6.65 -11.43 -10.50
CA TRP A 222 5.72 -11.15 -9.40
C TRP A 222 6.16 -9.97 -8.52
N TRP A 223 7.36 -10.07 -7.93
CA TRP A 223 7.89 -9.03 -7.05
C TRP A 223 8.47 -7.85 -7.84
N ASN A 224 9.02 -8.10 -9.03
CA ASN A 224 9.51 -7.03 -9.90
C ASN A 224 8.37 -6.09 -10.32
N ALA A 225 7.21 -6.65 -10.67
CA ALA A 225 5.99 -5.89 -10.95
C ALA A 225 5.54 -5.11 -9.70
N PHE A 226 5.43 -5.80 -8.55
CA PHE A 226 5.04 -5.13 -7.30
C PHE A 226 5.93 -3.91 -6.98
N PHE A 227 7.25 -4.06 -7.06
CA PHE A 227 8.18 -2.97 -6.75
C PHE A 227 8.26 -1.90 -7.85
N ALA A 228 7.77 -2.16 -9.07
CA ALA A 228 7.86 -1.21 -10.17
C ALA A 228 7.03 0.07 -9.95
N SER A 229 5.79 -0.04 -9.47
CA SER A 229 5.06 1.14 -8.95
C SER A 229 5.16 1.28 -7.43
N GLY A 230 5.67 0.27 -6.72
CA GLY A 230 6.08 0.42 -5.32
C GLY A 230 7.21 1.44 -5.15
N SER A 231 8.10 1.58 -6.15
CA SER A 231 9.20 2.54 -6.17
C SER A 231 8.73 4.01 -6.11
N VAL A 232 7.46 4.29 -6.42
CA VAL A 232 6.81 5.60 -6.21
C VAL A 232 7.03 6.11 -4.79
N ALA A 233 7.03 5.21 -3.79
CA ALA A 233 7.25 5.57 -2.39
C ALA A 233 8.62 6.20 -2.14
N LEU A 234 9.66 5.79 -2.88
CA LEU A 234 10.98 6.39 -2.80
C LEU A 234 10.93 7.84 -3.30
N TYR A 235 10.26 8.10 -4.41
CA TYR A 235 10.07 9.46 -4.93
C TYR A 235 9.24 10.34 -3.98
N VAL A 236 8.18 9.80 -3.39
CA VAL A 236 7.37 10.47 -2.36
C VAL A 236 8.23 10.82 -1.14
N PHE A 237 9.08 9.91 -0.68
CA PHE A 237 9.94 10.15 0.47
C PHE A 237 11.02 11.21 0.17
N LEU A 238 11.66 11.14 -0.99
CA LEU A 238 12.63 12.16 -1.44
C LEU A 238 11.97 13.53 -1.61
N TYR A 239 10.75 13.57 -2.17
CA TYR A 239 9.98 14.80 -2.25
C TYR A 239 9.64 15.36 -0.87
N SER A 240 9.28 14.49 0.08
CA SER A 240 9.02 14.92 1.45
C SER A 240 10.25 15.53 2.11
N ILE A 241 11.45 14.99 1.86
CA ILE A 241 12.72 15.58 2.32
C ILE A 241 12.96 16.94 1.65
N ASN A 242 12.74 17.04 0.34
CA ASN A 242 12.87 18.31 -0.38
C ASN A 242 11.92 19.39 0.19
N TYR A 243 10.66 19.03 0.38
CA TYR A 243 9.64 19.89 0.97
C TYR A 243 10.02 20.34 2.40
N LEU A 244 10.63 19.45 3.20
CA LEU A 244 11.13 19.81 4.54
C LEU A 244 12.22 20.90 4.48
N VAL A 245 13.13 20.81 3.51
CA VAL A 245 14.28 21.72 3.41
C VAL A 245 13.90 23.08 2.81
N PHE A 246 13.03 23.09 1.80
CA PHE A 246 12.76 24.30 1.00
C PHE A 246 11.46 25.02 1.37
N ASP A 247 10.41 24.31 1.82
CA ASP A 247 9.09 24.90 2.06
C ASP A 247 8.73 25.02 3.56
N LEU A 248 9.35 24.20 4.42
CA LEU A 248 9.06 24.09 5.86
C LEU A 248 10.09 24.81 6.74
N GLU A 249 10.53 26.01 6.36
CA GLU A 249 11.47 26.83 7.16
C GLU A 249 10.95 27.12 8.58
N SER A 250 9.63 27.11 8.78
CA SER A 250 8.99 27.35 10.09
C SER A 250 9.11 26.19 11.09
N LEU A 251 9.45 24.97 10.66
CA LEU A 251 9.66 23.83 11.54
C LEU A 251 11.09 23.86 12.13
N SER A 252 11.36 24.85 12.97
CA SER A 252 12.66 25.03 13.63
C SER A 252 12.82 24.10 14.84
N GLY A 253 13.13 22.83 14.58
CA GLY A 253 13.48 21.90 15.66
C GLY A 253 13.79 20.49 15.19
N LEU A 254 14.89 19.92 15.67
CA LEU A 254 15.33 18.56 15.35
C LEU A 254 14.25 17.51 15.66
N VAL A 255 13.52 17.67 16.77
CA VAL A 255 12.41 16.79 17.15
C VAL A 255 11.27 16.85 16.14
N SER A 256 10.90 18.06 15.68
CA SER A 256 9.83 18.26 14.71
C SER A 256 10.20 17.71 13.33
N ALA A 257 11.46 17.88 12.92
CA ALA A 257 11.99 17.30 11.69
C ALA A 257 11.97 15.76 11.72
N ILE A 258 12.36 15.13 12.83
CA ILE A 258 12.31 13.66 12.97
C ILE A 258 10.86 13.16 12.94
N LEU A 259 9.93 13.86 13.61
CA LEU A 259 8.50 13.53 13.55
C LEU A 259 7.98 13.63 12.12
N TYR A 260 8.31 14.70 11.41
CA TYR A 260 7.96 14.89 10.01
C TYR A 260 8.45 13.72 9.14
N LEU A 261 9.73 13.36 9.26
CA LEU A 261 10.30 12.26 8.49
C LEU A 261 9.68 10.91 8.85
N GLY A 262 9.36 10.67 10.12
CA GLY A 262 8.71 9.44 10.55
C GLY A 262 7.28 9.28 10.01
N TYR A 263 6.47 10.34 10.05
CA TYR A 263 5.13 10.33 9.43
C TYR A 263 5.20 10.26 7.90
N SER A 264 6.20 10.90 7.28
CA SER A 264 6.43 10.80 5.83
C SER A 264 6.85 9.38 5.43
N MET A 265 7.66 8.70 6.24
CA MET A 265 8.03 7.29 6.02
C MET A 265 6.80 6.37 6.14
N PHE A 266 5.94 6.60 7.14
CA PHE A 266 4.66 5.90 7.25
C PHE A 266 3.81 6.05 5.99
N MET A 267 3.66 7.28 5.50
CA MET A 267 2.91 7.57 4.28
C MET A 267 3.52 6.90 3.04
N ALA A 268 4.85 6.94 2.90
CA ALA A 268 5.56 6.31 1.80
C ALA A 268 5.35 4.78 1.79
N ILE A 269 5.44 4.11 2.95
CA ILE A 269 5.19 2.66 3.06
C ILE A 269 3.74 2.32 2.68
N ALA A 270 2.76 3.13 3.13
CA ALA A 270 1.36 2.93 2.77
C ALA A 270 1.14 3.06 1.25
N ILE A 271 1.75 4.07 0.62
CA ILE A 271 1.71 4.26 -0.83
C ILE A 271 2.36 3.07 -1.54
N MET A 272 3.56 2.64 -1.13
CA MET A 272 4.25 1.48 -1.70
C MET A 272 3.37 0.23 -1.73
N LEU A 273 2.70 -0.07 -0.61
CA LEU A 273 1.84 -1.24 -0.50
C LEU A 273 0.60 -1.12 -1.37
N SER A 274 -0.02 0.07 -1.42
CA SER A 274 -1.21 0.32 -2.24
C SER A 274 -0.92 0.24 -3.75
N THR A 275 0.07 0.99 -4.26
CA THR A 275 0.41 1.03 -5.69
C THR A 275 1.00 -0.29 -6.16
N GLY A 276 1.87 -0.91 -5.36
CA GLY A 276 2.44 -2.22 -5.66
C GLY A 276 1.37 -3.32 -5.74
N THR A 277 0.31 -3.22 -4.94
CA THR A 277 -0.80 -4.16 -4.96
C THR A 277 -1.67 -4.02 -6.21
N ILE A 278 -1.99 -2.78 -6.62
CA ILE A 278 -2.70 -2.53 -7.89
C ILE A 278 -1.93 -3.18 -9.04
N VAL A 279 -0.62 -2.93 -9.10
CA VAL A 279 0.24 -3.49 -10.15
C VAL A 279 0.26 -5.01 -10.11
N PHE A 280 0.45 -5.62 -8.95
CA PHE A 280 0.49 -7.07 -8.85
C PHE A 280 -0.81 -7.71 -9.34
N ILE A 281 -1.96 -7.17 -8.92
CA ILE A 281 -3.28 -7.70 -9.32
C ILE A 281 -3.47 -7.54 -10.84
N MET A 282 -3.14 -6.37 -11.40
CA MET A 282 -3.25 -6.13 -12.84
C MET A 282 -2.31 -7.03 -13.66
N SER A 283 -1.06 -7.21 -13.22
CA SER A 283 -0.10 -8.13 -13.83
C SER A 283 -0.62 -9.57 -13.80
N PHE A 284 -1.21 -9.99 -12.70
CA PHE A 284 -1.77 -11.34 -12.56
C PHE A 284 -2.93 -11.57 -13.53
N TYR A 285 -3.88 -10.63 -13.64
CA TYR A 285 -4.96 -10.72 -14.62
C TYR A 285 -4.45 -10.68 -16.07
N PHE A 286 -3.49 -9.82 -16.37
CA PHE A 286 -2.88 -9.72 -17.70
C PHE A 286 -2.21 -11.04 -18.11
N VAL A 287 -1.42 -11.64 -17.22
CA VAL A 287 -0.76 -12.94 -17.46
C VAL A 287 -1.79 -14.05 -17.67
N HIS A 288 -2.84 -14.09 -16.83
CA HIS A 288 -3.91 -15.08 -16.97
C HIS A 288 -4.62 -14.95 -18.32
N TYR A 289 -4.97 -13.73 -18.72
CA TYR A 289 -5.60 -13.42 -20.01
C TYR A 289 -4.71 -13.75 -21.22
N LEU A 290 -3.42 -13.42 -21.14
CA LEU A 290 -2.46 -13.70 -22.19
C LEU A 290 -2.39 -15.20 -22.45
N PHE A 291 -2.21 -15.99 -21.39
CA PHE A 291 -2.07 -17.44 -21.50
C PHE A 291 -3.37 -18.19 -21.77
N SER A 292 -4.54 -17.65 -21.42
CA SER A 292 -5.82 -18.23 -21.83
C SER A 292 -6.13 -18.01 -23.32
N SER A 293 -5.54 -16.97 -23.91
CA SER A 293 -5.77 -16.61 -25.32
C SER A 293 -4.84 -17.34 -26.29
N VAL A 294 -3.76 -17.95 -25.78
CA VAL A 294 -2.88 -18.81 -26.59
C VAL A 294 -3.65 -20.09 -26.91
N LYS A 295 -4.16 -20.19 -28.14
CA LYS A 295 -4.69 -21.43 -28.67
C LYS A 295 -3.55 -22.44 -28.76
N ILE A 296 -3.69 -23.54 -28.04
CA ILE A 296 -2.83 -24.71 -28.18
C ILE A 296 -3.37 -25.45 -29.41
N ASP A 297 -2.86 -25.10 -30.59
CA ASP A 297 -2.91 -25.99 -31.77
C ASP A 297 -1.77 -27.03 -31.67
#